data_AF-A0A1X0QDP6-F1
#
_entry.id   AF-A0A1X0QDP6-F1
#
_cell.length_a   1.000
_cell.length_b   1.000
_cell.length_c   1.000
_cell.angle_alpha   90.00
_cell.angle_beta   90.00
_cell.angle_gamma   90.00
#
_symmetry.space_group_name_H-M   'P 1'
#
loop_
_entity.id
_entity.type
_entity.pdbx_description
1 polymer ?
#
loop_
_entity_poly.entity_id
_entity_poly.type
_entity_poly.pdbx_seq_one_letter_code
_entity_poly.pdbx_strand_id
1 'polypeptide(L)'
;MVISFIAGFILEENAFFRFSFESFCYKTSLILESIAILPQLVMIQESGECEILHFNYIAFLGMYRLLYLIYFICYLSCYYYVPRIILITSIIQTLLYADFFYILFKYILSDKDRGINLEKDSDNINGNSNILKDIFSYSFIKRKTRLNI
;
A
#
# COMPACT_ATOMS: atom_id res chain seq x y z
N MET A 1 -12.47 -4.29 18.74
CA MET A 1 -12.89 -3.82 20.09
C MET A 1 -13.13 -4.97 21.06
N VAL A 2 -14.10 -5.86 20.82
CA VAL A 2 -14.37 -7.00 21.72
C VAL A 2 -13.19 -7.99 21.81
N ILE A 3 -12.57 -8.32 20.67
CA ILE A 3 -11.37 -9.19 20.61
C ILE A 3 -10.17 -8.58 21.34
N SER A 4 -9.98 -7.25 21.26
CA SER A 4 -8.90 -6.55 21.95
C SER A 4 -9.07 -6.58 23.46
N PHE A 5 -10.32 -6.43 23.93
CA PHE A 5 -10.67 -6.46 25.35
C PHE A 5 -10.50 -7.87 25.93
N ILE A 6 -10.95 -8.90 25.20
CA ILE A 6 -10.78 -10.32 25.57
C ILE A 6 -9.29 -10.71 25.58
N ALA A 7 -8.51 -10.29 24.58
CA ALA A 7 -7.07 -10.56 24.53
C ALA A 7 -6.31 -9.86 25.67
N GLY A 8 -6.68 -8.62 26.01
CA GLY A 8 -6.14 -7.91 27.17
C GLY A 8 -6.40 -8.67 28.48
N PHE A 9 -7.63 -9.16 28.65
CA PHE A 9 -8.04 -9.93 29.83
C PHE A 9 -7.30 -11.28 29.94
N ILE A 10 -7.19 -12.03 28.84
CA ILE A 10 -6.47 -13.33 28.79
C ILE A 10 -4.96 -13.17 29.04
N LEU A 11 -4.34 -12.10 28.53
CA LEU A 11 -2.92 -11.83 28.77
C LEU A 11 -2.62 -11.39 30.22
N GLU A 12 -3.63 -11.04 31.00
CA GLU A 12 -3.48 -10.64 32.40
C GLU A 12 -3.65 -11.81 33.39
N GLU A 13 -4.28 -12.90 32.96
CA GLU A 13 -4.49 -14.11 33.78
C GLU A 13 -3.17 -14.73 34.30
N ASN A 14 -2.07 -14.56 33.56
CA ASN A 14 -0.74 -15.02 33.97
C ASN A 14 -0.06 -14.14 35.06
N ALA A 15 -0.65 -13.00 35.45
CA ALA A 15 -0.11 -12.06 36.43
C ALA A 15 -1.14 -11.71 37.52
N PHE A 16 -1.81 -12.73 38.05
CA PHE A 16 -2.90 -12.62 39.03
C PHE A 16 -2.62 -11.72 40.25
N PHE A 17 -1.35 -11.49 40.63
CA PHE A 17 -0.99 -10.74 41.84
C PHE A 17 -0.77 -9.22 41.66
N ARG A 18 -0.77 -8.66 40.45
CA ARG A 18 -0.59 -7.21 40.22
C ARG A 18 -1.48 -6.67 39.11
N PHE A 19 -2.80 -6.80 39.28
CA PHE A 19 -3.77 -6.15 38.42
C PHE A 19 -3.72 -4.63 38.65
N SER A 20 -2.89 -3.91 37.87
CA SER A 20 -2.90 -2.45 37.81
C SER A 20 -3.67 -2.03 36.58
N PHE A 21 -4.77 -1.30 36.77
CA PHE A 21 -5.62 -0.80 35.69
C PHE A 21 -4.82 -0.07 34.60
N GLU A 22 -3.75 0.63 34.98
CA GLU A 22 -2.81 1.27 34.07
C GLU A 22 -2.16 0.30 33.07
N SER A 23 -1.71 -0.87 33.53
CA SER A 23 -1.09 -1.89 32.67
C SER A 23 -2.09 -2.54 31.73
N PHE A 24 -3.33 -2.76 32.18
CA PHE A 24 -4.43 -3.25 31.34
C PHE A 24 -4.79 -2.25 30.24
N CYS A 25 -4.97 -0.97 30.60
CA CYS A 25 -5.25 0.11 29.64
C CYS A 25 -4.10 0.29 28.64
N TYR A 26 -2.85 0.23 29.10
CA TYR A 26 -1.68 0.32 28.25
C TYR A 26 -1.64 -0.81 27.20
N LYS A 27 -1.76 -2.07 27.62
CA LYS A 27 -1.76 -3.22 26.68
C LYS A 27 -2.95 -3.16 25.71
N THR A 28 -4.13 -2.78 26.21
CA THR A 28 -5.34 -2.62 25.39
C THR A 28 -5.15 -1.50 24.35
N SER A 29 -4.49 -0.39 24.71
CA SER A 29 -4.19 0.70 23.80
C SER A 29 -3.28 0.26 22.65
N LEU A 30 -2.21 -0.49 22.91
CA LEU A 30 -1.33 -1.02 21.86
C LEU A 30 -2.06 -1.96 20.88
N ILE A 31 -2.92 -2.84 21.40
CA ILE A 31 -3.71 -3.75 20.55
C ILE A 31 -4.74 -2.98 19.73
N LEU A 32 -5.38 -1.98 20.32
CA LEU A 32 -6.39 -1.17 19.63
C LEU A 32 -5.76 -0.32 18.51
N GLU A 33 -4.56 0.21 18.73
CA GLU A 33 -3.80 0.97 17.74
C GLU A 33 -3.55 0.17 16.46
N SER A 34 -3.23 -1.12 16.59
CA SER A 34 -3.01 -2.01 15.45
C SER A 34 -4.30 -2.29 14.65
N ILE A 35 -5.46 -2.30 15.32
CA ILE A 35 -6.76 -2.58 14.69
C ILE A 35 -7.38 -1.32 14.10
N ALA A 36 -7.18 -0.16 14.73
CA ALA A 36 -7.78 1.10 14.32
C ALA A 36 -7.29 1.60 12.95
N ILE A 37 -6.08 1.18 12.53
CA ILE A 37 -5.52 1.59 11.24
C ILE A 37 -6.17 0.87 10.04
N LEU A 38 -6.61 -0.38 10.21
CA LEU A 38 -7.16 -1.24 9.16
C LEU A 38 -8.31 -0.63 8.34
N PRO A 39 -9.38 -0.06 8.94
CA PRO A 39 -10.49 0.50 8.15
C PRO A 39 -10.05 1.65 7.25
N GLN A 40 -9.08 2.45 7.69
CA GLN A 40 -8.53 3.54 6.90
C GLN A 40 -7.73 3.02 5.69
N LEU A 41 -7.04 1.89 5.85
CA LEU A 41 -6.32 1.24 4.75
C LEU A 41 -7.28 0.65 3.71
N VAL A 42 -8.36 -0.02 4.14
CA VAL A 42 -9.34 -0.63 3.24
C VAL A 42 -10.04 0.42 2.38
N MET A 43 -10.40 1.55 2.97
CA MET A 43 -11.04 2.66 2.24
C MET A 43 -10.19 3.14 1.04
N ILE A 44 -8.86 3.14 1.18
CA ILE A 44 -7.92 3.60 0.14
C ILE A 44 -7.75 2.55 -0.96
N GLN A 45 -7.94 1.27 -0.63
CA GLN A 45 -7.93 0.19 -1.62
C GLN A 45 -9.20 0.24 -2.50
N GLU A 46 -10.35 0.55 -1.89
CA GLU A 46 -11.64 0.65 -2.58
C GLU A 46 -11.75 1.89 -3.48
N SER A 47 -11.05 2.99 -3.15
CA SER A 47 -11.15 4.22 -3.93
C SER A 47 -10.55 4.11 -5.34
N GLY A 48 -9.68 3.12 -5.62
CA GLY A 48 -9.24 2.73 -6.97
C GLY A 48 -8.44 3.77 -7.77
N GLU A 49 -8.51 5.05 -7.41
CA GLU A 49 -7.75 6.17 -7.92
C GLU A 49 -6.68 6.51 -6.87
N CYS A 50 -5.55 5.80 -6.94
CA CYS A 50 -4.43 6.12 -6.06
C CYS A 50 -3.72 7.37 -6.61
N GLU A 51 -4.18 8.56 -6.22
CA GLU A 51 -3.44 9.78 -6.46
C GLU A 51 -2.00 9.61 -5.91
N ILE A 52 -1.01 9.97 -6.72
CA ILE A 52 0.42 9.89 -6.37
C ILE A 52 0.73 10.59 -5.03
N LEU A 53 -0.03 11.63 -4.67
CA LEU A 53 0.08 12.33 -3.39
C LEU A 53 -0.26 11.43 -2.19
N HIS A 54 -1.37 10.69 -2.28
CA HIS A 54 -1.86 9.83 -1.20
C HIS A 54 -0.95 8.60 -1.02
N PHE A 55 -0.44 8.05 -2.12
CA PHE A 55 0.55 6.98 -2.10
C PHE A 55 1.82 7.39 -1.34
N ASN A 56 2.42 8.54 -1.70
CA ASN A 56 3.64 9.02 -1.07
C ASN A 56 3.42 9.30 0.43
N TYR A 57 2.28 9.87 0.80
CA TYR A 57 1.93 10.12 2.20
C TYR A 57 1.93 8.83 3.04
N ILE A 58 1.23 7.79 2.59
CA ILE A 58 1.14 6.52 3.32
C ILE A 58 2.50 5.81 3.34
N ALA A 59 3.28 5.91 2.25
CA ALA A 59 4.61 5.34 2.18
C ALA A 59 5.56 5.94 3.22
N PHE A 60 5.58 7.27 3.36
CA PHE A 60 6.37 7.94 4.40
C PHE A 60 5.88 7.63 5.81
N LEU A 61 4.56 7.54 6.02
CA LEU A 61 3.98 7.20 7.32
C LEU A 61 4.34 5.77 7.76
N GLY A 62 4.31 4.81 6.83
CA GLY A 62 4.73 3.42 7.09
C GLY A 62 6.23 3.32 7.35
N MET A 63 7.05 4.02 6.56
CA MET A 63 8.50 4.11 6.74
C MET A 63 8.86 4.66 8.12
N TYR A 64 8.24 5.75 8.56
CA TYR A 64 8.43 6.34 9.89
C TYR A 64 8.22 5.29 11.01
N ARG A 65 7.16 4.48 10.90
CA ARG A 65 6.84 3.46 11.91
C ARG A 65 7.82 2.28 11.90
N LEU A 66 8.31 1.87 10.73
CA LEU A 66 9.39 0.88 10.59
C LEU A 66 10.69 1.36 11.25
N LEU A 67 11.06 2.63 11.04
CA LEU A 67 12.24 3.20 11.69
C LEU A 67 12.09 3.23 13.22
N TYR A 68 10.90 3.51 13.72
CA TYR A 68 10.62 3.47 15.17
C TYR A 68 10.75 2.06 15.75
N LEU A 69 10.33 1.02 15.01
CA LEU A 69 10.57 -0.38 15.41
C LEU A 69 12.07 -0.69 15.48
N ILE A 70 12.85 -0.31 14.47
CA ILE A 70 14.30 -0.53 14.43
C ILE A 70 14.97 0.17 15.61
N TYR A 71 14.55 1.39 15.93
CA TYR A 71 15.01 2.11 17.11
C TYR A 71 14.72 1.31 18.39
N PHE A 72 13.52 0.75 18.52
CA PHE A 72 13.13 -0.02 19.70
C PHE A 72 13.90 -1.35 19.84
N ILE A 73 14.22 -2.01 18.72
CA ILE A 73 15.07 -3.22 18.67
C ILE A 73 16.52 -2.89 19.06
N CYS A 74 17.04 -1.76 18.59
CA CYS A 74 18.35 -1.26 18.98
C CYS A 74 18.38 -0.92 20.47
N TYR A 75 17.33 -0.26 20.97
CA TYR A 75 17.16 0.06 22.39
C TYR A 75 17.07 -1.21 23.26
N LEU A 76 16.35 -2.24 22.81
CA LEU A 76 16.28 -3.56 23.47
C LEU A 76 17.66 -4.21 23.60
N SER A 77 18.53 -4.04 22.60
CA SER A 77 19.89 -4.60 22.64
C SER A 77 20.78 -3.89 23.67
N CYS A 78 20.50 -2.63 23.99
CA CYS A 78 21.23 -1.84 24.99
C CYS A 78 20.62 -1.90 26.40
N TYR A 79 19.31 -2.07 26.54
CA TYR A 79 18.59 -2.06 27.82
C TYR A 79 17.82 -3.37 28.06
N TYR A 80 18.13 -4.05 29.18
CA TYR A 80 17.63 -5.38 29.53
C TYR A 80 16.14 -5.46 29.91
N TYR A 81 15.46 -4.33 30.11
CA TYR A 81 14.06 -4.28 30.55
C TYR A 81 13.18 -3.63 29.49
N VAL A 82 12.62 -4.48 28.63
CA VAL A 82 11.58 -4.09 27.70
C VAL A 82 10.39 -5.06 27.87
N PRO A 83 9.17 -4.53 28.09
CA PRO A 83 7.96 -5.35 28.15
C PRO A 83 7.78 -6.14 26.85
N ARG A 84 7.74 -7.48 26.95
CA ARG A 84 7.58 -8.40 25.79
C ARG A 84 6.33 -8.10 24.96
N ILE A 85 5.27 -7.57 25.59
CA ILE A 85 4.02 -7.19 24.90
C ILE A 85 4.28 -6.13 23.82
N ILE A 86 5.14 -5.14 24.09
CA ILE A 86 5.42 -4.04 23.15
C ILE A 86 6.09 -4.59 21.90
N LEU A 87 7.07 -5.49 22.07
CA LEU A 87 7.74 -6.13 20.93
C LEU A 87 6.77 -6.92 20.05
N ILE A 88 5.91 -7.73 20.65
CA ILE A 88 4.95 -8.55 19.91
C ILE A 88 3.95 -7.69 19.13
N THR A 89 3.41 -6.64 19.77
CA THR A 89 2.47 -5.73 19.12
C THR A 89 3.13 -4.91 18.01
N SER A 90 4.36 -4.40 18.22
CA SER A 90 5.08 -3.68 17.17
C SER A 90 5.49 -4.56 15.99
N ILE A 91 5.80 -5.84 16.20
CA ILE A 91 6.06 -6.82 15.12
C ILE A 91 4.79 -7.05 14.29
N ILE A 92 3.65 -7.30 14.95
CA ILE A 92 2.36 -7.48 14.28
C ILE A 92 1.99 -6.25 13.45
N GLN A 93 2.15 -5.06 14.03
CA GLN A 93 1.86 -3.80 13.33
C GLN A 93 2.77 -3.62 12.11
N THR A 94 4.06 -3.96 12.24
CA THR A 94 5.03 -3.91 11.14
C THR A 94 4.69 -4.87 10.01
N LEU A 95 4.32 -6.12 10.33
CA LEU A 95 3.87 -7.10 9.34
C LEU A 95 2.63 -6.62 8.59
N LEU A 96 1.68 -6.01 9.29
CA LEU A 96 0.46 -5.47 8.72
C LEU A 96 0.75 -4.29 7.76
N TYR A 97 1.71 -3.44 8.09
CA TYR A 97 2.20 -2.39 7.19
C TYR A 97 2.96 -2.96 5.97
N ALA A 98 3.77 -3.99 6.16
CA ALA A 98 4.53 -4.63 5.08
C ALA A 98 3.58 -5.33 4.07
N ASP A 99 2.55 -6.01 4.57
CA ASP A 99 1.53 -6.65 3.73
C ASP A 99 0.77 -5.63 2.88
N PHE A 100 0.40 -4.50 3.48
CA PHE A 100 -0.18 -3.37 2.74
C PHE A 100 0.77 -2.83 1.67
N PHE A 101 2.05 -2.63 2.01
CA PHE A 101 3.04 -2.13 1.06
C PHE A 101 3.25 -3.07 -0.11
N TYR A 102 3.21 -4.39 0.12
CA TYR A 102 3.30 -5.40 -0.92
C TYR A 102 2.13 -5.33 -1.92
N ILE A 103 0.90 -5.22 -1.41
CA ILE A 103 -0.30 -5.03 -2.24
C ILE A 103 -0.22 -3.74 -3.06
N LEU A 104 0.23 -2.66 -2.44
CA LEU A 104 0.38 -1.35 -3.07
C LEU A 104 1.44 -1.38 -4.19
N PHE A 105 2.59 -2.00 -3.95
CA PHE A 105 3.66 -2.15 -4.95
C PHE A 105 3.18 -2.98 -6.14
N LYS A 106 2.44 -4.06 -5.88
CA LYS A 106 1.87 -4.92 -6.92
C LYS A 106 0.84 -4.16 -7.77
N TYR A 107 0.01 -3.32 -7.14
CA TYR A 107 -0.95 -2.49 -7.86
C TYR A 107 -0.23 -1.49 -8.78
N ILE A 108 0.80 -0.80 -8.29
CA ILE A 108 1.57 0.18 -9.08
C ILE A 108 2.31 -0.47 -10.26
N LEU A 109 2.87 -1.66 -10.05
CA LEU A 109 3.54 -2.39 -11.13
C LEU A 109 2.54 -2.77 -12.23
N SER A 110 1.36 -3.25 -11.83
CA SER A 110 0.27 -3.61 -12.74
C SER A 110 -0.30 -2.41 -13.49
N ASP A 111 -0.40 -1.25 -12.83
CA ASP A 111 -0.82 0.00 -13.45
C ASP A 111 0.20 0.51 -14.48
N LYS A 112 1.50 0.43 -14.15
CA LYS A 112 2.58 0.77 -15.08
C LYS A 112 2.58 -0.13 -16.32
N ASP A 113 2.35 -1.42 -16.16
CA ASP A 113 2.23 -2.34 -17.30
C ASP A 113 1.02 -2.01 -18.17
N ARG A 114 -0.12 -1.59 -17.59
CA ARG A 114 -1.27 -1.10 -18.38
C ARG A 114 -0.95 0.16 -19.16
N GLY A 115 -0.29 1.14 -18.55
CA GLY A 115 0.15 2.37 -19.23
C GLY A 115 1.07 2.08 -20.42
N ILE A 116 2.03 1.17 -20.28
CA ILE A 116 2.94 0.77 -21.37
C ILE A 116 2.21 0.06 -22.51
N ASN A 117 1.19 -0.77 -22.21
CA ASN A 117 0.41 -1.43 -23.25
C ASN A 117 -0.47 -0.45 -24.04
N LEU A 118 -1.05 0.55 -23.37
CA LEU A 118 -1.85 1.59 -24.01
C LEU A 118 -0.99 2.53 -24.88
N GLU A 119 0.24 2.86 -24.45
CA GLU A 119 1.20 3.62 -25.26
C GLU A 119 1.58 2.85 -26.53
N LYS A 120 1.88 1.55 -26.40
CA LYS A 120 2.21 0.67 -27.55
C LYS A 120 1.06 0.56 -28.55
N ASP A 121 -0.18 0.44 -28.09
CA ASP A 121 -1.35 0.40 -28.97
C ASP A 121 -1.58 1.76 -29.64
N SER A 122 -1.35 2.86 -28.93
CA SER A 122 -1.46 4.21 -29.48
C SER A 122 -0.40 4.46 -30.57
N ASP A 123 0.84 4.03 -30.36
CA ASP A 123 1.92 4.12 -31.34
C ASP A 123 1.67 3.25 -32.57
N ASN A 124 1.12 2.04 -32.37
CA ASN A 124 0.74 1.14 -33.45
C ASN A 124 -0.40 1.74 -34.29
N ILE A 125 -1.45 2.27 -33.64
CA ILE A 125 -2.57 2.92 -34.31
C ILE A 125 -2.10 4.20 -35.03
N ASN A 126 -1.26 5.03 -34.41
CA ASN A 126 -0.72 6.22 -35.04
C ASN A 126 0.14 5.87 -36.27
N GLY A 127 1.02 4.88 -36.15
CA GLY A 127 1.81 4.34 -37.26
C GLY A 127 0.93 3.84 -38.41
N ASN A 128 -0.08 3.03 -38.12
CA ASN A 128 -1.01 2.51 -39.13
C ASN A 128 -1.88 3.63 -39.74
N SER A 129 -2.26 4.64 -38.96
CA SER A 129 -3.02 5.79 -39.46
C SER A 129 -2.24 6.64 -40.47
N ASN A 130 -0.92 6.77 -40.29
CA ASN A 130 -0.05 7.49 -41.24
C ASN A 130 0.11 6.70 -42.55
N ILE A 131 0.29 5.38 -42.45
CA ILE A 131 0.36 4.48 -43.60
C ILE A 131 -0.98 4.48 -44.38
N LEU A 132 -2.12 4.46 -43.67
CA LEU A 132 -3.44 4.54 -44.28
C LEU A 132 -3.68 5.89 -44.97
N LYS A 133 -3.24 7.01 -44.38
CA LYS A 133 -3.30 8.34 -45.00
C LYS A 133 -2.47 8.41 -46.27
N ASP A 134 -1.29 7.80 -46.29
CA ASP A 134 -0.40 7.77 -47.46
C ASP A 134 -0.99 6.91 -48.60
N ILE A 135 -1.50 5.72 -48.27
CA ILE A 135 -2.18 4.86 -49.25
C ILE A 135 -3.43 5.55 -49.81
N PHE A 136 -4.22 6.18 -48.95
CA PHE A 136 -5.43 6.88 -49.37
C PHE A 136 -5.10 8.10 -50.24
N SER A 137 -4.06 8.87 -49.89
CA SER A 137 -3.55 9.99 -50.69
C SER A 137 -3.05 9.56 -52.07
N TYR A 138 -2.25 8.48 -52.14
CA TYR A 138 -1.78 7.93 -53.41
C TYR A 138 -2.92 7.41 -54.29
N SER A 139 -3.93 6.77 -53.68
CA SER A 139 -5.14 6.32 -54.39
C SER A 139 -5.95 7.49 -54.96
N PHE A 140 -6.02 8.62 -54.24
CA PHE A 140 -6.69 9.83 -54.69
C PHE A 140 -5.95 10.51 -55.85
N ILE A 141 -4.63 10.61 -55.77
CA ILE A 141 -3.78 11.17 -56.84
C ILE A 141 -3.87 10.32 -58.11
N LYS A 142 -3.88 9.00 -57.98
CA LYS A 142 -3.99 8.06 -59.10
C LYS A 142 -5.37 8.09 -59.78
N ARG A 143 -6.45 8.36 -59.05
CA ARG A 143 -7.77 8.61 -59.65
C ARG A 143 -7.81 9.94 -60.40
N LYS A 144 -7.19 11.00 -59.87
CA LYS A 144 -7.20 12.34 -60.48
C LYS A 144 -6.41 12.40 -61.80
N THR A 145 -5.33 11.63 -61.92
CA THR A 145 -4.53 11.53 -63.15
C THR A 145 -5.19 10.71 -64.26
N ARG A 146 -6.04 9.73 -63.94
CA ARG A 146 -6.81 8.97 -64.95
C ARG A 146 -7.99 9.74 -65.56
N LEU A 147 -8.45 10.83 -64.95
CA LEU A 147 -9.60 11.61 -65.43
C LEU A 147 -9.22 12.82 -66.29
N ASN A 148 -7.91 13.05 -66.53
CA ASN A 148 -7.38 14.21 -67.26
C ASN A 148 -6.73 13.82 -68.61
N ILE A 149 -7.10 12.65 -69.12
CA ILE A 149 -6.79 12.10 -70.46
C ILE A 149 -8.13 11.67 -71.05
#